data_AF-A0A7W0Q6D2-F1
#
_entry.id   AF-A0A7W0Q6D2-F1
#
_cell.length_a   1.000
_cell.length_b   1.000
_cell.length_c   1.000
_cell.angle_alpha   90.00
_cell.angle_beta   90.00
_cell.angle_gamma   90.00
#
_symmetry.space_group_name_H-M   'P 1'
#
loop_
_entity.id
_entity.type
_entity.pdbx_description
1 polymer ?
#
loop_
_entity_poly.entity_id
_entity_poly.type
_entity_poly.pdbx_seq_one_letter_code
_entity_poly.pdbx_strand_id
1 'polypeptide(L)'
;MTPIDRDTLRRKLLRTFCVIAGGLATAALILGLLPGSETYRDTNDCFGHALGGLFSHGRRSPCESHWVYVATTPVVAHWNWLLGFLFVLLAPGVLIWRNARIAFALLWSLWAIGAGTIGFLASFDLGDWSVKTVELWPMYAFGIVIFGLLLLLIALLPIACGVFAWVTRNRPEPPPALPRATVVDRR
;
A
#
# COMPACT_ATOMS: atom_id res chain seq x y z
N MET A 1 -17.38 -9.87 -34.97
CA MET A 1 -16.79 -9.26 -33.76
C MET A 1 -16.19 -7.91 -34.17
N THR A 2 -16.78 -6.81 -33.72
CA THR A 2 -16.28 -5.46 -34.02
C THR A 2 -14.93 -5.22 -33.33
N PRO A 3 -13.92 -4.66 -34.01
CA PRO A 3 -12.65 -4.36 -33.38
C PRO A 3 -12.88 -3.33 -32.27
N ILE A 4 -12.75 -3.77 -31.01
CA ILE A 4 -12.81 -2.85 -29.88
C ILE A 4 -11.63 -1.88 -30.04
N ASP A 5 -11.97 -0.61 -30.23
CA ASP A 5 -11.03 0.48 -30.39
C ASP A 5 -10.07 0.53 -29.19
N ARG A 6 -8.75 0.45 -29.48
CA ARG A 6 -7.68 0.27 -28.48
C ARG A 6 -7.72 1.36 -27.42
N ASP A 7 -8.04 2.58 -27.84
CA ASP A 7 -8.11 3.75 -26.99
C ASP A 7 -9.34 3.74 -26.08
N THR A 8 -10.40 3.07 -26.50
CA THR A 8 -11.62 2.94 -25.71
C THR A 8 -11.44 1.90 -24.60
N LEU A 9 -10.79 0.75 -24.89
CA LEU A 9 -10.47 -0.25 -23.88
C LEU A 9 -9.47 0.30 -22.84
N ARG A 10 -8.41 0.97 -23.31
CA ARG A 10 -7.38 1.58 -22.45
C ARG A 10 -7.98 2.62 -21.51
N ARG A 11 -8.83 3.52 -22.03
CA ARG A 11 -9.50 4.54 -21.21
C ARG A 11 -10.45 3.93 -20.19
N LYS A 12 -11.21 2.89 -20.57
CA LYS A 12 -12.10 2.19 -19.62
C LYS A 12 -11.33 1.51 -18.49
N LEU A 13 -10.27 0.76 -18.81
CA LEU A 13 -9.44 0.08 -17.81
C LEU A 13 -8.77 1.07 -16.84
N LEU A 14 -8.16 2.14 -17.37
CA LEU A 14 -7.52 3.16 -16.54
C LEU A 14 -8.54 3.87 -15.64
N ARG A 15 -9.73 4.18 -16.18
CA ARG A 15 -10.81 4.82 -15.41
C ARG A 15 -11.31 3.91 -14.29
N THR A 16 -11.54 2.63 -14.57
CA THR A 16 -11.93 1.65 -13.54
C THR A 16 -10.85 1.54 -12.47
N PHE A 17 -9.58 1.49 -12.86
CA PHE A 17 -8.46 1.44 -11.92
C PHE A 17 -8.41 2.69 -11.03
N CYS A 18 -8.51 3.89 -11.62
CA CYS A 18 -8.53 5.14 -10.85
C CYS A 18 -9.74 5.22 -9.91
N VAL A 19 -10.92 4.73 -10.31
CA VAL A 19 -12.11 4.69 -9.44
C VAL A 19 -11.91 3.75 -8.27
N ILE A 20 -11.36 2.55 -8.50
CA ILE A 20 -11.08 1.58 -7.43
C ILE A 20 -10.02 2.13 -6.48
N ALA A 21 -8.90 2.63 -7.01
CA ALA A 21 -7.83 3.22 -6.22
C ALA A 21 -8.31 4.42 -5.40
N GLY A 22 -9.09 5.31 -6.02
CA GLY A 22 -9.69 6.48 -5.35
C GLY A 22 -10.68 6.07 -4.26
N GLY A 23 -11.49 5.03 -4.49
CA GLY A 23 -12.41 4.48 -3.49
C GLY A 23 -11.67 3.90 -2.29
N LEU A 24 -10.62 3.10 -2.53
CA LEU A 24 -9.77 2.56 -1.47
C LEU A 24 -9.04 3.67 -0.69
N ALA A 25 -8.52 4.68 -1.39
CA ALA A 25 -7.87 5.82 -0.74
C ALA A 25 -8.85 6.62 0.13
N THR A 26 -10.08 6.83 -0.34
CA THR A 26 -11.14 7.51 0.42
C THR A 26 -11.55 6.71 1.65
N ALA A 27 -11.72 5.39 1.49
CA ALA A 27 -12.02 4.50 2.61
C ALA A 27 -10.90 4.50 3.66
N ALA A 28 -9.63 4.45 3.22
CA ALA A 28 -8.48 4.57 4.12
C ALA A 28 -8.48 5.93 4.85
N LEU A 29 -8.82 7.02 4.18
CA LEU A 29 -8.91 8.35 4.79
C LEU A 29 -9.98 8.41 5.89
N ILE A 30 -11.16 7.84 5.64
CA ILE A 30 -12.25 7.79 6.63
C ILE A 30 -11.85 6.90 7.81
N LEU A 31 -11.31 5.71 7.56
CA LEU A 31 -10.87 4.77 8.60
C LEU A 31 -9.68 5.32 9.41
N GLY A 32 -8.80 6.11 8.78
CA GLY A 32 -7.65 6.74 9.40
C GLY A 32 -8.02 7.70 10.54
N LEU A 33 -9.21 8.31 10.47
CA LEU A 33 -9.73 9.24 11.48
C LEU A 33 -10.45 8.53 12.63
N LEU A 34 -10.74 7.23 12.49
CA LEU A 34 -11.41 6.46 13.53
C LEU A 34 -10.42 6.07 14.65
N PRO A 35 -10.93 5.80 15.86
CA PRO A 35 -10.11 5.28 16.95
C PRO A 35 -9.49 3.94 16.55
N GLY A 36 -8.16 3.89 16.52
CA GLY A 36 -7.40 2.73 16.03
C GLY A 36 -6.89 1.83 17.13
N SER A 37 -6.53 2.40 18.28
CA SER A 37 -6.14 1.60 19.43
C SER A 37 -6.41 2.31 20.74
N GLU A 38 -6.48 1.51 21.78
CA GLU A 38 -6.49 1.95 23.17
C GLU A 38 -5.17 1.56 23.83
N THR A 39 -4.56 2.53 24.50
CA THR A 39 -3.33 2.31 25.27
C THR A 39 -3.66 2.22 26.76
N TYR A 40 -3.19 1.16 27.40
CA TYR A 40 -3.30 0.91 28.82
C TYR A 40 -1.90 0.89 29.43
N ARG A 41 -1.73 1.49 30.60
CA ARG A 41 -0.48 1.48 31.35
C ARG A 41 -0.66 0.71 32.64
N ASP A 42 0.34 -0.10 32.98
CA ASP A 42 0.37 -0.78 34.26
C ASP A 42 0.73 0.24 35.35
N THR A 43 -0.20 0.49 36.28
CA THR A 43 0.03 1.41 37.41
C THR A 43 0.90 0.81 38.49
N ASN A 44 1.06 -0.52 38.52
CA ASN A 44 1.86 -1.21 39.52
C ASN A 44 3.33 -1.36 39.10
N ASP A 45 3.69 -0.87 37.90
CA ASP A 45 5.03 -0.98 37.31
C ASP A 45 5.66 -2.36 37.52
N CYS A 46 4.87 -3.41 37.26
CA CYS A 46 5.32 -4.78 37.50
C CYS A 46 6.53 -5.15 36.63
N PHE A 47 6.69 -4.49 35.49
CA PHE A 47 7.87 -4.62 34.63
C PHE A 47 9.12 -4.00 35.28
N GLY A 48 9.03 -2.77 35.83
CA GLY A 48 10.11 -2.17 36.61
C GLY A 48 10.50 -3.03 37.82
N HIS A 49 9.53 -3.61 38.51
CA HIS A 49 9.76 -4.59 39.58
C HIS A 49 10.42 -5.89 39.10
N ALA A 50 10.06 -6.39 37.92
CA ALA A 50 10.67 -7.59 37.34
C ALA A 50 12.12 -7.33 36.88
N LEU A 51 12.41 -6.15 36.31
CA LEU A 51 13.75 -5.71 35.94
C LEU A 51 14.62 -5.44 37.17
N GLY A 52 14.15 -4.67 38.15
CA GLY A 52 14.86 -4.48 39.42
C GLY A 52 15.11 -5.80 40.14
N GLY A 53 14.13 -6.72 40.07
CA GLY A 53 14.23 -8.08 40.56
C GLY A 53 15.23 -8.96 39.82
N LEU A 54 15.58 -8.67 38.56
CA LEU A 54 16.63 -9.40 37.81
C LEU A 54 18.02 -9.06 38.35
N PHE A 55 18.17 -7.89 38.98
CA PHE A 55 19.42 -7.42 39.58
C PHE A 55 19.46 -7.53 41.12
N SER A 56 18.36 -7.91 41.78
CA SER A 56 18.29 -8.08 43.25
C SER A 56 17.99 -9.53 43.66
N HIS A 57 18.77 -10.10 44.59
CA HIS A 57 18.64 -11.50 45.06
C HIS A 57 17.50 -11.72 46.10
N GLY A 58 16.40 -10.96 46.03
CA GLY A 58 15.28 -11.03 46.98
C GLY A 58 14.14 -11.95 46.53
N ARG A 59 13.48 -12.63 47.49
CA ARG A 59 12.23 -13.38 47.28
C ARG A 59 11.19 -12.46 46.63
N ARG A 60 10.74 -12.78 45.41
CA ARG A 60 9.72 -12.01 44.69
C ARG A 60 8.33 -12.39 45.18
N SER A 61 7.55 -11.41 45.63
CA SER A 61 6.09 -11.49 45.67
C SER A 61 5.53 -11.41 44.24
N PRO A 62 4.44 -12.13 43.91
CA PRO A 62 3.81 -12.00 42.61
C PRO A 62 3.27 -10.58 42.45
N CYS A 63 3.71 -9.89 41.40
CA CYS A 63 3.18 -8.57 41.05
C CYS A 63 1.96 -8.76 40.14
N GLU A 64 0.80 -8.28 40.60
CA GLU A 64 -0.42 -8.27 39.79
C GLU A 64 -0.46 -6.99 38.95
N SER A 65 -0.51 -7.13 37.63
CA SER A 65 -0.63 -6.00 36.70
C SER A 65 -1.99 -5.31 36.88
N HIS A 66 -2.00 -4.00 37.06
CA HIS A 66 -3.24 -3.23 37.11
C HIS A 66 -3.28 -2.22 35.96
N TRP A 67 -4.08 -2.54 34.95
CA TRP A 67 -4.13 -1.79 33.70
C TRP A 67 -5.12 -0.63 33.81
N VAL A 68 -4.61 0.59 33.70
CA VAL A 68 -5.45 1.79 33.64
C VAL A 68 -5.43 2.34 32.22
N TYR A 69 -6.62 2.68 31.72
CA TYR A 69 -6.78 3.32 30.43
C TYR A 69 -6.09 4.68 30.43
N VAL A 70 -5.26 4.92 29.40
CA VAL A 70 -4.50 6.17 29.27
C VAL A 70 -5.09 7.05 28.18
N ALA A 71 -5.28 6.48 26.99
CA ALA A 71 -5.68 7.22 25.81
C ALA A 71 -6.20 6.30 24.69
N THR A 72 -7.02 6.87 23.82
CA THR A 72 -7.37 6.31 22.52
C THR A 72 -6.63 7.12 21.47
N THR A 73 -5.93 6.42 20.59
CA THR A 73 -5.19 7.02 19.48
C THR A 73 -5.89 6.71 18.16
N PRO A 74 -6.05 7.70 17.26
CA PRO A 74 -6.63 7.45 15.94
C PRO A 74 -5.68 6.58 15.12
N VAL A 75 -6.24 5.81 14.16
CA VAL A 75 -5.45 4.94 13.28
C VAL A 75 -4.29 5.72 12.63
N VAL A 76 -4.53 6.93 12.12
CA VAL A 76 -3.49 7.72 11.45
C VAL A 76 -2.26 8.01 12.32
N ALA A 77 -2.41 8.10 13.65
CA ALA A 77 -1.29 8.36 14.55
C ALA A 77 -0.23 7.24 14.48
N HIS A 78 -0.68 5.99 14.31
CA HIS A 78 0.18 4.82 14.15
C HIS A 78 0.77 4.68 12.75
N TRP A 79 0.15 5.30 11.75
CA TRP A 79 0.47 5.11 10.34
C TRP A 79 1.00 6.38 9.65
N ASN A 80 1.36 7.43 10.40
CA ASN A 80 1.98 8.64 9.86
C ASN A 80 3.26 8.33 9.05
N TRP A 81 4.04 7.34 9.48
CA TRP A 81 5.21 6.86 8.77
C TRP A 81 4.85 6.23 7.41
N LEU A 82 3.66 5.62 7.28
CA LEU A 82 3.18 5.00 6.06
C LEU A 82 2.87 6.03 4.96
N LEU A 83 2.44 7.24 5.32
CA LEU A 83 2.27 8.33 4.35
C LEU A 83 3.63 8.75 3.75
N GLY A 84 4.65 8.88 4.59
CA GLY A 84 6.03 9.10 4.13
C GLY A 84 6.53 7.94 3.27
N PHE A 85 6.20 6.72 3.66
CA PHE A 85 6.55 5.51 2.93
C PHE A 85 5.90 5.41 1.55
N LEU A 86 4.59 5.70 1.45
CA LEU A 86 3.84 5.81 0.20
C LEU A 86 4.46 6.85 -0.72
N PHE A 87 4.89 7.99 -0.18
CA PHE A 87 5.58 9.01 -0.96
C PHE A 87 6.91 8.50 -1.52
N VAL A 88 7.71 7.80 -0.71
CA VAL A 88 8.98 7.18 -1.13
C VAL A 88 8.77 6.05 -2.14
N LEU A 89 7.66 5.30 -2.04
CA LEU A 89 7.29 4.23 -2.97
C LEU A 89 6.80 4.77 -4.32
N LEU A 90 6.03 5.86 -4.30
CA LEU A 90 5.43 6.47 -5.49
C LEU A 90 6.39 7.40 -6.24
N ALA A 91 7.37 8.00 -5.55
CA ALA A 91 8.34 8.94 -6.15
C ALA A 91 9.03 8.38 -7.42
N PRO A 92 9.58 7.15 -7.43
CA PRO A 92 10.17 6.61 -8.65
C PRO A 92 9.13 6.15 -9.69
N GLY A 93 7.87 5.92 -9.30
CA GLY A 93 6.78 5.62 -10.23
C GLY A 93 6.46 6.77 -11.19
N VAL A 94 6.64 8.02 -10.74
CA VAL A 94 6.51 9.22 -11.58
C VAL A 94 7.59 9.29 -12.65
N LEU A 95 8.81 8.84 -12.35
CA LEU A 95 9.93 8.79 -13.30
C LEU A 95 9.69 7.73 -14.40
N ILE A 96 9.10 6.58 -14.05
CA ILE A 96 8.74 5.52 -15.02
C ILE A 96 7.61 5.98 -15.95
N TRP A 97 6.63 6.72 -15.42
CA TRP A 97 5.53 7.23 -16.23
C TRP A 97 6.02 8.14 -17.37
N ARG A 98 7.13 8.85 -17.14
CA ARG A 98 7.76 9.71 -18.15
C ARG A 98 8.57 8.93 -19.19
N ASN A 99 9.17 7.80 -18.82
CA ASN A 99 10.01 6.96 -19.70
C ASN A 99 9.84 5.46 -19.36
N ALA A 100 8.88 4.80 -20.00
CA ALA A 100 8.52 3.40 -19.74
C ALA A 100 9.55 2.40 -20.31
N ARG A 101 10.77 2.38 -19.77
CA ARG A 101 11.78 1.36 -20.06
C ARG A 101 11.68 0.22 -19.04
N ILE A 102 11.82 -1.02 -19.52
CA ILE A 102 11.75 -2.25 -18.69
C ILE A 102 12.74 -2.22 -17.53
N ALA A 103 13.96 -1.68 -17.75
CA ALA A 103 14.97 -1.53 -16.71
C ALA A 103 14.52 -0.64 -15.54
N PHE A 104 13.76 0.43 -15.81
CA PHE A 104 13.23 1.30 -14.76
C PHE A 104 12.06 0.65 -14.01
N ALA A 105 11.26 -0.17 -14.69
CA ALA A 105 10.22 -0.97 -14.03
C ALA A 105 10.83 -2.01 -13.07
N LEU A 106 11.90 -2.69 -13.47
CA LEU A 106 12.62 -3.64 -12.59
C LEU A 106 13.28 -2.95 -11.40
N LEU A 107 13.94 -1.80 -11.64
CA LEU A 107 14.55 -1.00 -10.58
C LEU A 107 13.48 -0.51 -9.59
N TRP A 108 12.30 -0.14 -10.07
CA TRP A 108 11.17 0.24 -9.23
C TRP A 108 10.61 -0.93 -8.43
N SER A 109 10.46 -2.11 -9.02
CA SER A 109 10.02 -3.29 -8.28
C SER A 109 11.02 -3.64 -7.17
N LEU A 110 12.33 -3.59 -7.45
CA LEU A 110 13.38 -3.77 -6.44
C LEU A 110 13.31 -2.70 -5.34
N TRP A 111 13.11 -1.44 -5.70
CA TRP A 111 12.93 -0.35 -4.74
C TRP A 111 11.67 -0.52 -3.88
N ALA A 112 10.54 -0.86 -4.49
CA ALA A 112 9.27 -1.08 -3.82
C ALA A 112 9.34 -2.25 -2.85
N ILE A 113 10.04 -3.34 -3.22
CA ILE A 113 10.32 -4.46 -2.33
C ILE A 113 11.23 -4.03 -1.18
N GLY A 114 12.35 -3.35 -1.48
CA GLY A 114 13.33 -2.93 -0.48
C GLY A 114 12.75 -1.95 0.54
N ALA A 115 12.07 -0.90 0.05
CA ALA A 115 11.29 0.00 0.88
C ALA A 115 10.28 -0.81 1.69
N GLY A 116 9.43 -1.61 1.02
CA GLY A 116 8.45 -2.54 1.60
C GLY A 116 8.96 -3.28 2.84
N THR A 117 10.09 -3.94 2.71
CA THR A 117 10.76 -4.69 3.79
C THR A 117 11.23 -3.80 4.92
N ILE A 118 11.84 -2.64 4.63
CA ILE A 118 12.28 -1.69 5.67
C ILE A 118 11.07 -1.15 6.45
N GLY A 119 9.98 -0.81 5.76
CA GLY A 119 8.74 -0.36 6.41
C GLY A 119 8.13 -1.44 7.30
N PHE A 120 8.12 -2.69 6.83
CA PHE A 120 7.67 -3.84 7.63
C PHE A 120 8.54 -4.05 8.87
N LEU A 121 9.87 -3.95 8.74
CA LEU A 121 10.80 -4.05 9.86
C LEU A 121 10.67 -2.86 10.83
N ALA A 122 10.46 -1.65 10.33
CA ALA A 122 10.20 -0.47 11.16
C ALA A 122 8.85 -0.52 11.87
N SER A 123 7.91 -1.33 11.38
CA SER A 123 6.62 -1.57 12.03
C SER A 123 6.71 -2.56 13.20
N PHE A 124 7.84 -3.27 13.34
CA PHE A 124 8.09 -4.04 14.56
C PHE A 124 8.36 -3.06 15.70
N ASP A 125 7.30 -2.76 16.43
CA ASP A 125 7.38 -1.96 17.64
C ASP A 125 8.10 -2.77 18.72
N LEU A 126 9.35 -2.39 19.01
CA LEU A 126 10.09 -2.78 20.21
C LEU A 126 9.64 -1.93 21.41
N GLY A 127 8.34 -1.64 21.48
CA GLY A 127 7.74 -0.66 22.38
C GLY A 127 7.99 -0.96 23.86
N ASP A 128 7.78 0.06 24.69
CA ASP A 128 7.85 -0.05 26.14
C ASP A 128 6.99 -1.22 26.62
N TRP A 129 7.66 -2.25 27.15
CA TRP A 129 7.10 -3.52 27.61
C TRP A 129 6.09 -3.36 28.78
N SER A 130 5.90 -2.14 29.27
CA SER A 130 4.97 -1.72 30.33
C SER A 130 3.65 -1.13 29.80
N VAL A 131 3.51 -0.98 28.47
CA VAL A 131 2.32 -0.44 27.81
C VAL A 131 1.61 -1.56 27.05
N LYS A 132 0.32 -1.76 27.36
CA LYS A 132 -0.54 -2.69 26.64
C LYS A 132 -1.37 -1.89 25.63
N THR A 133 -1.13 -2.13 24.35
CA THR A 133 -1.91 -1.53 23.27
C THR A 133 -2.94 -2.55 22.77
N VAL A 134 -4.21 -2.18 22.76
CA VAL A 134 -5.30 -2.99 22.22
C VAL A 134 -5.73 -2.37 20.89
N GLU A 135 -5.53 -3.10 19.81
CA GLU A 135 -5.98 -2.69 18.49
C GLU A 135 -7.49 -2.83 18.36
N LEU A 136 -8.14 -1.78 17.86
CA LEU A 136 -9.56 -1.76 17.59
C LEU A 136 -9.84 -2.23 16.15
N TRP A 137 -11.08 -2.63 15.87
CA TRP A 137 -11.49 -3.07 14.53
C TRP A 137 -11.14 -2.10 13.38
N PRO A 138 -11.16 -0.75 13.54
CA PRO A 138 -10.81 0.16 12.46
C PRO A 138 -9.35 0.02 12.01
N MET A 139 -8.46 -0.38 12.92
CA MET A 139 -7.05 -0.64 12.63
C MET A 139 -6.89 -1.83 11.65
N TYR A 140 -7.61 -2.93 11.91
CA TYR A 140 -7.61 -4.10 11.04
C TYR A 140 -8.23 -3.78 9.67
N ALA A 141 -9.36 -3.08 9.65
CA ALA A 141 -10.01 -2.66 8.41
C ALA A 141 -9.11 -1.74 7.57
N PHE A 142 -8.45 -0.77 8.21
CA PHE A 142 -7.50 0.12 7.56
C PHE A 142 -6.32 -0.66 6.97
N GLY A 143 -5.75 -1.60 7.72
CA GLY A 143 -4.67 -2.47 7.26
C GLY A 143 -5.04 -3.25 5.99
N ILE A 144 -6.23 -3.83 5.93
CA ILE A 144 -6.73 -4.56 4.74
C ILE A 144 -6.90 -3.62 3.55
N VAL A 145 -7.49 -2.43 3.75
CA VAL A 145 -7.70 -1.44 2.68
C VAL A 145 -6.37 -0.94 2.11
N ILE A 146 -5.41 -0.60 2.97
CA ILE A 146 -4.07 -0.19 2.57
C ILE A 146 -3.33 -1.31 1.85
N PHE A 147 -3.39 -2.54 2.36
CA PHE A 147 -2.78 -3.69 1.69
C PHE A 147 -3.38 -3.91 0.30
N GLY A 148 -4.70 -3.83 0.17
CA GLY A 148 -5.40 -3.89 -1.10
C GLY A 148 -4.96 -2.79 -2.07
N LEU A 149 -4.80 -1.55 -1.57
CA LEU A 149 -4.31 -0.42 -2.36
C LEU A 149 -2.86 -0.64 -2.83
N LEU A 150 -1.98 -1.10 -1.95
CA LEU A 150 -0.59 -1.41 -2.29
C LEU A 150 -0.50 -2.55 -3.31
N LEU A 151 -1.27 -3.62 -3.14
CA LEU A 151 -1.33 -4.73 -4.09
C LEU A 151 -1.85 -4.27 -5.46
N LEU A 152 -2.86 -3.40 -5.47
CA LEU A 152 -3.39 -2.79 -6.68
C LEU A 152 -2.32 -1.94 -7.40
N LEU A 153 -1.59 -1.11 -6.67
CA LEU A 153 -0.58 -0.20 -7.21
C LEU A 153 0.73 -0.89 -7.60
N ILE A 154 1.19 -1.87 -6.82
CA ILE A 154 2.51 -2.51 -6.97
C ILE A 154 2.45 -3.78 -7.80
N ALA A 155 1.40 -4.59 -7.67
CA ALA A 155 1.31 -5.83 -8.44
C ALA A 155 0.43 -5.65 -9.68
N LEU A 156 -0.81 -5.19 -9.51
CA LEU A 156 -1.78 -5.23 -10.60
C LEU A 156 -1.53 -4.17 -11.68
N LEU A 157 -1.15 -2.94 -11.29
CA LEU A 157 -0.88 -1.87 -12.26
C LEU A 157 0.31 -2.19 -13.18
N PRO A 158 1.48 -2.63 -12.69
CA PRO A 158 2.61 -2.95 -13.57
C PRO A 158 2.33 -4.18 -14.44
N ILE A 159 1.63 -5.19 -13.92
CA ILE A 159 1.21 -6.35 -14.72
C ILE A 159 0.28 -5.91 -15.84
N ALA A 160 -0.75 -5.10 -15.54
CA ALA A 160 -1.67 -4.59 -16.55
C ALA A 160 -0.94 -3.76 -17.63
N CYS A 161 -0.01 -2.89 -17.22
CA CYS A 161 0.84 -2.13 -18.15
C CYS A 161 1.76 -3.03 -18.98
N GLY A 162 2.38 -4.04 -18.37
CA GLY A 162 3.28 -4.99 -19.03
C GLY A 162 2.56 -5.88 -20.04
N VAL A 163 1.41 -6.44 -19.66
CA VAL A 163 0.53 -7.21 -20.56
C VAL A 163 0.07 -6.34 -21.72
N PHE A 164 -0.33 -5.09 -21.45
CA PHE A 164 -0.73 -4.17 -22.52
C PHE A 164 0.44 -3.90 -23.49
N ALA A 165 1.63 -3.62 -22.97
CA ALA A 165 2.83 -3.41 -23.79
C ALA A 165 3.17 -4.65 -24.64
N TRP A 166 3.10 -5.85 -24.06
CA TRP A 166 3.35 -7.12 -24.75
C TRP A 166 2.33 -7.36 -25.87
N VAL A 167 1.03 -7.18 -25.60
CA VAL A 167 -0.03 -7.32 -26.61
C VAL A 167 0.15 -6.31 -27.75
N THR A 168 0.56 -5.07 -27.45
CA THR A 168 0.78 -4.06 -28.50
C THR A 168 1.98 -4.37 -29.40
N ARG A 169 3.03 -5.01 -28.88
CA ARG A 169 4.23 -5.38 -29.66
C ARG A 169 4.03 -6.59 -30.57
N ASN A 170 3.21 -7.55 -30.15
CA ASN A 170 3.04 -8.84 -30.86
C ASN A 170 1.84 -8.90 -31.79
N ARG A 171 1.07 -7.81 -31.96
CA ARG A 171 -0.01 -7.79 -32.94
C ARG A 171 0.55 -7.54 -34.34
N PRO A 172 0.20 -8.37 -35.33
CA PRO A 172 0.63 -8.15 -36.70
C PRO A 172 0.18 -6.77 -37.17
N GLU A 173 1.08 -6.06 -37.86
CA GLU A 173 0.74 -4.79 -38.49
C GLU A 173 -0.46 -5.00 -39.41
N PRO A 174 -1.44 -4.09 -39.40
CA PRO A 174 -2.52 -4.16 -40.36
C PRO A 174 -1.89 -4.13 -41.77
N PRO A 175 -2.34 -5.00 -42.69
CA PRO A 175 -1.80 -4.99 -44.04
C PRO A 175 -1.90 -3.58 -44.61
N PRO A 176 -0.88 -3.11 -45.37
CA PRO A 176 -0.87 -1.78 -45.92
C PRO A 176 -2.19 -1.54 -46.64
N ALA A 177 -2.83 -0.41 -46.32
CA ALA A 177 -4.11 -0.04 -46.92
C ALA A 177 -3.93 -0.09 -48.43
N LEU A 178 -4.64 -1.03 -49.09
CA LEU A 178 -4.63 -1.12 -50.54
C LEU A 178 -4.94 0.28 -51.10
N PRO A 179 -4.20 0.76 -52.10
CA PRO A 179 -4.46 2.06 -52.70
C PRO A 179 -5.93 2.08 -53.09
N ARG A 180 -6.68 3.03 -52.51
CA ARG A 180 -8.10 3.23 -52.85
C ARG A 180 -8.15 3.35 -54.35
N ALA A 181 -8.82 2.41 -55.01
CA ALA A 181 -9.11 2.53 -56.43
C ALA A 181 -9.82 3.87 -56.61
N THR A 182 -9.10 4.84 -57.16
CA THR A 182 -9.69 6.06 -57.66
C THR A 182 -10.64 5.62 -58.76
N VAL A 183 -11.94 5.67 -58.48
CA VAL A 183 -12.97 5.51 -59.50
C VAL A 183 -12.72 6.64 -60.48
N VAL A 184 -12.09 6.30 -61.62
CA VAL A 184 -11.92 7.21 -62.73
C VAL A 184 -13.31 7.39 -63.32
N ASP A 185 -13.97 8.47 -62.93
CA ASP A 185 -15.23 8.91 -63.50
C ASP A 185 -14.96 9.31 -64.96
N ARG A 186 -15.23 8.40 -65.91
CA ARG A 186 -15.19 8.71 -67.34
C ARG A 186 -16.51 9.35 -67.71
N ARG A 187 -16.50 10.68 -67.84
CA ARG A 187 -17.45 11.42 -68.67
C ARG A 187 -16.79 11.77 -70.00
#